data_AF-A0A7Z9AUJ2-F1
#
_entry.id   AF-A0A7Z9AUJ2-F1
#
_cell.length_a   1.000
_cell.length_b   1.000
_cell.length_c   1.000
_cell.angle_alpha   90.00
_cell.angle_beta   90.00
_cell.angle_gamma   90.00
#
_symmetry.space_group_name_H-M   'P 1'
#
loop_
_entity.id
_entity.type
_entity.pdbx_description
1 polymer ?
#
loop_
_entity_poly.entity_id
_entity_poly.type
_entity_poly.pdbx_seq_one_letter_code
_entity_poly.pdbx_strand_id
1 'polypeptide(L)'
;MKRLGLFGAILLSVIIAFYMQPVLFPPKLEVKKSSEQITQNQMTTWKYQKLETSGFSTYVGQSVDELEQRFGDPYERLTSGFGFETRYYHDQINHLSFEANITKDKVSTIKVLNTDNSTIAPFYLGMTMQDLTEITTIYTNFNFQYNGTDVGIELMEEDMNYRPLIAFDNDTFAILFFDQSSNGLFSIVYLDKASLLKLHPYQVFGSDLPQYKIDDQVDWAEINQAKEGHSVRLLNQLRQLDRLPLYKQTTGFSTQTKLLLSDYLNRPEDILTKERLAEWQQIAGSTNATAKFSLTTDEIDSLVAKRKLPHSTGVFTHPVIDPTFTFLFLYSDPYYHDRFLVNTSDLLGIAFSKENMLVLMQEEVKESTDSSDNQ
;
A
#
# COMPACT_ATOMS: atom_id res chain seq x y z
N MET A 1 -78.63 11.99 9.52
CA MET A 1 -77.81 10.97 8.82
C MET A 1 -77.21 11.47 7.48
N LYS A 2 -77.90 12.28 6.66
CA LYS A 2 -77.38 12.73 5.35
C LYS A 2 -76.10 13.59 5.41
N ARG A 3 -75.90 14.39 6.48
CA ARG A 3 -74.71 15.25 6.64
C ARG A 3 -73.45 14.49 7.10
N LEU A 4 -73.62 13.39 7.83
CA LEU A 4 -72.50 12.57 8.32
C LEU A 4 -71.91 11.71 7.19
N GLY A 5 -72.77 11.18 6.30
CA GLY A 5 -72.33 10.46 5.11
C GLY A 5 -71.61 11.35 4.09
N LEU A 6 -72.05 12.60 3.94
CA LEU A 6 -71.36 13.58 3.08
C LEU A 6 -69.96 13.91 3.62
N PHE A 7 -69.83 14.08 4.94
CA PHE A 7 -68.54 14.30 5.58
C PHE A 7 -67.61 13.10 5.41
N GLY A 8 -68.12 11.88 5.61
CA GLY A 8 -67.34 10.66 5.40
C GLY A 8 -66.84 10.51 3.96
N ALA A 9 -67.68 10.80 2.97
CA ALA A 9 -67.30 10.72 1.56
C ALA A 9 -66.23 11.76 1.16
N ILE A 10 -66.32 12.98 1.70
CA ILE A 10 -65.33 14.03 1.45
C ILE A 10 -64.00 13.68 2.13
N LEU A 11 -64.03 13.16 3.36
CA LEU A 11 -62.81 12.75 4.06
C LEU A 11 -62.09 11.62 3.31
N LEU A 12 -62.84 10.65 2.81
CA LEU A 12 -62.29 9.52 2.06
C LEU A 12 -61.69 9.97 0.72
N SER A 13 -62.32 10.93 0.03
CA SER A 13 -61.76 11.48 -1.21
C SER A 13 -60.46 12.27 -0.97
N VAL A 14 -60.37 13.02 0.12
CA VAL A 14 -59.14 13.75 0.50
C VAL A 14 -58.02 12.80 0.86
N ILE A 15 -58.32 11.72 1.60
CA ILE A 15 -57.32 10.70 1.95
C ILE A 15 -56.82 9.99 0.69
N ILE A 16 -57.72 9.59 -0.21
CA ILE A 16 -57.33 8.96 -1.49
C ILE A 16 -56.47 9.93 -2.31
N ALA A 17 -56.84 11.21 -2.40
CA ALA A 17 -56.04 12.20 -3.13
C ALA A 17 -54.63 12.36 -2.55
N PHE A 18 -54.50 12.39 -1.22
CA PHE A 18 -53.20 12.51 -0.54
C PHE A 18 -52.31 11.27 -0.74
N TYR A 19 -52.90 10.07 -0.63
CA TYR A 19 -52.16 8.82 -0.77
C TYR A 19 -51.89 8.42 -2.23
N MET A 20 -52.65 8.93 -3.19
CA MET A 20 -52.39 8.76 -4.63
C MET A 20 -51.36 9.76 -5.17
N GLN A 21 -51.01 10.81 -4.42
CA GLN A 21 -50.03 11.81 -4.83
C GLN A 21 -48.65 11.20 -5.19
N PRO A 22 -48.07 10.23 -4.45
CA PRO A 22 -46.81 9.59 -4.82
C PRO A 22 -46.91 8.64 -6.02
N VAL A 23 -48.13 8.17 -6.35
CA VAL A 23 -48.38 7.25 -7.48
C VAL A 23 -48.55 8.03 -8.78
N LEU A 24 -49.29 9.15 -8.73
CA LEU A 24 -49.52 10.04 -9.88
C LEU A 24 -48.34 10.99 -10.12
N PHE A 25 -47.58 11.32 -9.08
CA PHE A 25 -46.38 12.14 -9.12
C PHE A 25 -45.26 11.42 -8.35
N PRO A 26 -44.70 10.32 -8.88
CA PRO A 26 -43.53 9.71 -8.27
C PRO A 26 -42.46 10.78 -8.10
N PRO A 27 -41.79 10.88 -6.93
CA PRO A 27 -40.70 11.80 -6.76
C PRO A 27 -39.71 11.52 -7.87
N LYS A 28 -39.46 12.51 -8.73
CA LYS A 28 -38.34 12.44 -9.66
C LYS A 28 -37.13 12.23 -8.76
N LEU A 29 -36.56 11.04 -8.81
CA LEU A 29 -35.18 10.86 -8.40
C LEU A 29 -34.40 11.79 -9.32
N GLU A 30 -34.10 12.99 -8.85
CA GLU A 30 -32.98 13.73 -9.39
C GLU A 30 -31.80 12.81 -9.15
N VAL A 31 -31.43 12.06 -10.21
CA VAL A 31 -30.08 11.58 -10.36
C VAL A 31 -29.27 12.85 -10.25
N LYS A 32 -28.70 13.06 -9.05
CA LYS A 32 -27.73 14.09 -8.80
C LYS A 32 -26.74 13.93 -9.95
N LYS A 33 -26.72 14.86 -10.92
CA LYS A 33 -25.66 15.02 -11.94
C LYS A 33 -24.35 15.45 -11.25
N SER A 34 -24.05 14.79 -10.14
CA SER A 34 -23.05 15.14 -9.16
C SER A 34 -21.73 14.52 -9.56
N SER A 35 -21.70 13.39 -10.25
CA SER A 35 -20.43 12.79 -10.67
C SER A 35 -19.74 13.55 -11.80
N GLU A 36 -20.45 14.21 -12.73
CA GLU A 36 -19.76 14.93 -13.81
C GLU A 36 -19.43 16.39 -13.44
N GLN A 37 -20.28 17.06 -12.65
CA GLN A 37 -20.02 18.44 -12.22
C GLN A 37 -19.06 18.55 -11.02
N ILE A 38 -18.91 17.51 -10.19
CA ILE A 38 -17.88 17.50 -9.14
C ILE A 38 -16.48 17.37 -9.75
N THR A 39 -16.28 16.51 -10.76
CA THR A 39 -14.97 16.33 -11.41
C THR A 39 -14.50 17.61 -12.11
N GLN A 40 -15.41 18.40 -12.69
CA GLN A 40 -15.05 19.64 -13.37
C GLN A 40 -14.76 20.81 -12.41
N ASN A 41 -15.38 20.87 -11.23
CA ASN A 41 -15.19 21.97 -10.28
C ASN A 41 -14.06 21.74 -9.25
N GLN A 42 -13.53 20.52 -9.10
CA GLN A 42 -12.34 20.28 -8.27
C GLN A 42 -11.02 20.64 -8.99
N MET A 43 -11.02 20.76 -10.32
CA MET A 43 -9.86 21.21 -11.10
C MET A 43 -9.70 22.75 -11.12
N THR A 44 -9.86 23.40 -9.96
CA THR A 44 -9.24 24.72 -9.81
C THR A 44 -7.74 24.51 -9.68
N THR A 45 -6.91 25.31 -10.34
CA THR A 45 -5.44 25.14 -10.37
C THR A 45 -4.84 25.12 -8.97
N TRP A 46 -4.65 23.93 -8.42
CA TRP A 46 -3.99 23.70 -7.14
C TRP A 46 -2.49 23.74 -7.37
N LYS A 47 -1.87 24.89 -7.03
CA LYS A 47 -0.43 25.09 -7.17
C LYS A 47 0.27 24.52 -5.92
N TYR A 48 1.03 23.45 -6.10
CA TYR A 48 2.00 22.98 -5.13
C TYR A 48 3.39 23.54 -5.45
N GLN A 49 4.22 23.69 -4.42
CA GLN A 49 5.61 24.07 -4.58
C GLN A 49 6.43 22.88 -5.07
N LYS A 50 7.38 23.15 -5.95
CA LYS A 50 8.42 22.21 -6.35
C LYS A 50 9.73 22.59 -5.66
N LEU A 51 10.41 21.61 -5.08
CA LEU A 51 11.77 21.77 -4.57
C LEU A 51 12.78 21.69 -5.71
N GLU A 52 13.96 22.29 -5.53
CA GLU A 52 15.08 22.09 -6.43
C GLU A 52 15.51 20.62 -6.42
N THR A 53 15.71 20.06 -7.60
CA THR A 53 16.17 18.67 -7.77
C THR A 53 17.50 18.46 -7.04
N SER A 54 17.52 17.45 -6.17
CA SER A 54 18.62 17.20 -5.23
C SER A 54 18.60 15.74 -4.74
N GLY A 55 19.74 15.26 -4.23
CA GLY A 55 19.88 13.89 -3.76
C GLY A 55 19.47 12.86 -4.82
N PHE A 56 18.71 11.84 -4.41
CA PHE A 56 18.27 10.77 -5.31
C PHE A 56 17.23 11.20 -6.36
N SER A 57 16.54 12.33 -6.21
CA SER A 57 15.61 12.80 -7.25
C SER A 57 16.32 13.15 -8.56
N THR A 58 17.64 13.43 -8.51
CA THR A 58 18.47 13.69 -9.69
C THR A 58 18.59 12.49 -10.64
N TYR A 59 18.52 11.26 -10.12
CA TYR A 59 18.71 10.03 -10.89
C TYR A 59 17.41 9.45 -11.43
N VAL A 60 16.25 9.82 -10.85
CA VAL A 60 14.95 9.37 -11.35
C VAL A 60 14.71 9.95 -12.75
N GLY A 61 14.40 9.07 -13.71
CA GLY A 61 14.25 9.39 -15.13
C GLY A 61 15.54 9.31 -15.95
N GLN A 62 16.71 9.21 -15.29
CA GLN A 62 18.01 9.07 -15.94
C GLN A 62 18.32 7.63 -16.33
N SER A 63 19.38 7.45 -17.11
CA SER A 63 19.87 6.12 -17.46
C SER A 63 20.39 5.39 -16.21
N VAL A 64 20.27 4.07 -16.19
CA VAL A 64 20.83 3.27 -15.08
C VAL A 64 22.36 3.40 -15.00
N ASP A 65 23.03 3.60 -16.13
CA ASP A 65 24.48 3.81 -16.19
C ASP A 65 24.92 5.07 -15.41
N GLU A 66 24.13 6.14 -15.43
CA GLU A 66 24.42 7.36 -14.64
C GLU A 66 24.33 7.11 -13.13
N LEU A 67 23.37 6.29 -12.70
CA LEU A 67 23.27 5.87 -11.30
C LEU A 67 24.48 5.01 -10.90
N GLU A 68 24.82 4.02 -11.72
CA GLU A 68 25.89 3.06 -11.45
C GLU A 68 27.30 3.68 -11.55
N GLN A 69 27.47 4.75 -12.34
CA GLN A 69 28.70 5.56 -12.31
C GLN A 69 28.94 6.21 -10.94
N ARG A 70 27.88 6.57 -10.22
CA ARG A 70 27.99 7.19 -8.89
C ARG A 70 28.09 6.15 -7.78
N PHE A 71 27.23 5.13 -7.81
CA PHE A 71 27.01 4.22 -6.68
C PHE A 71 27.62 2.82 -6.90
N GLY A 72 28.22 2.56 -8.06
CA GLY A 72 28.73 1.25 -8.43
C GLY A 72 27.64 0.28 -8.91
N ASP A 73 28.07 -0.93 -9.24
CA ASP A 73 27.16 -1.99 -9.69
C ASP A 73 26.28 -2.51 -8.53
N PRO A 74 25.03 -2.94 -8.82
CA PRO A 74 24.18 -3.57 -7.82
C PRO A 74 24.74 -4.94 -7.44
N TYR A 75 24.57 -5.33 -6.18
CA TYR A 75 24.95 -6.67 -5.72
C TYR A 75 23.93 -7.74 -6.15
N GLU A 76 22.70 -7.33 -6.47
CA GLU A 76 21.63 -8.22 -6.92
C GLU A 76 20.71 -7.51 -7.92
N ARG A 77 20.19 -8.26 -8.88
CA ARG A 77 19.17 -7.82 -9.84
C ARG A 77 18.05 -8.84 -9.86
N LEU A 78 16.81 -8.38 -9.81
CA LEU A 78 15.63 -9.22 -9.77
C LEU A 78 14.55 -8.67 -10.70
N THR A 79 14.11 -9.46 -11.67
CA THR A 79 12.90 -9.10 -12.43
C THR A 79 11.68 -9.08 -11.50
N SER A 80 10.85 -8.05 -11.59
CA SER A 80 9.64 -7.99 -10.76
C SER A 80 8.52 -8.91 -11.26
N GLY A 81 8.60 -9.34 -12.53
CA GLY A 81 7.51 -9.95 -13.27
C GLY A 81 6.40 -8.97 -13.67
N PHE A 82 6.58 -7.66 -13.41
CA PHE A 82 5.59 -6.60 -13.67
C PHE A 82 6.09 -5.51 -14.62
N GLY A 83 7.10 -5.83 -15.44
CA GLY A 83 7.65 -4.93 -16.46
C GLY A 83 8.72 -3.97 -15.97
N PHE A 84 9.36 -4.26 -14.83
CA PHE A 84 10.56 -3.58 -14.34
C PHE A 84 11.52 -4.59 -13.68
N GLU A 85 12.79 -4.21 -13.57
CA GLU A 85 13.79 -4.92 -12.77
C GLU A 85 14.08 -4.11 -11.51
N THR A 86 14.24 -4.76 -10.36
CA THR A 86 14.76 -4.13 -9.15
C THR A 86 16.24 -4.44 -9.03
N ARG A 87 17.06 -3.41 -8.87
CA ARG A 87 18.49 -3.47 -8.61
C ARG A 87 18.76 -3.07 -7.16
N TYR A 88 19.54 -3.87 -6.46
CA TYR A 88 19.83 -3.69 -5.04
C TYR A 88 21.26 -3.21 -4.84
N TYR A 89 21.42 -2.14 -4.06
CA TYR A 89 22.70 -1.48 -3.83
C TYR A 89 23.01 -1.42 -2.34
N HIS A 90 24.28 -1.63 -2.00
CA HIS A 90 24.76 -1.53 -0.64
C HIS A 90 26.19 -1.01 -0.62
N ASP A 91 26.43 0.04 0.15
CA ASP A 91 27.75 0.60 0.41
C ASP A 91 28.00 0.58 1.91
N GLN A 92 28.90 -0.32 2.33
CA GLN A 92 29.27 -0.51 3.72
C GLN A 92 30.03 0.69 4.31
N ILE A 93 30.78 1.43 3.49
CA ILE A 93 31.63 2.53 3.95
C ILE A 93 30.76 3.74 4.29
N ASN A 94 29.79 4.05 3.44
CA ASN A 94 28.88 5.18 3.63
C ASN A 94 27.56 4.78 4.32
N HIS A 95 27.46 3.53 4.79
CA HIS A 95 26.25 2.95 5.39
C HIS A 95 24.98 3.12 4.53
N LEU A 96 25.14 3.16 3.20
CA LEU A 96 24.06 3.39 2.26
C LEU A 96 23.46 2.06 1.81
N SER A 97 22.13 1.99 1.83
CA SER A 97 21.36 0.86 1.31
C SER A 97 20.14 1.41 0.59
N PHE A 98 20.02 1.10 -0.70
CA PHE A 98 18.88 1.51 -1.50
C PHE A 98 18.58 0.50 -2.60
N GLU A 99 17.39 0.60 -3.15
CA GLU A 99 16.93 -0.21 -4.27
C GLU A 99 16.43 0.70 -5.39
N ALA A 100 16.75 0.38 -6.64
CA ALA A 100 16.26 1.12 -7.80
C ALA A 100 15.40 0.22 -8.68
N ASN A 101 14.20 0.69 -9.04
CA ASN A 101 13.41 0.05 -10.09
C ASN A 101 13.81 0.62 -11.44
N ILE A 102 14.11 -0.26 -12.40
CA ILE A 102 14.58 0.06 -13.73
C ILE A 102 13.53 -0.35 -14.75
N THR A 103 13.08 0.61 -15.55
CA THR A 103 12.13 0.40 -16.65
C THR A 103 12.74 0.94 -17.94
N LYS A 104 12.94 0.07 -18.95
CA LYS A 104 13.55 0.43 -20.25
C LYS A 104 14.88 1.20 -20.09
N ASP A 105 15.80 0.62 -19.32
CA ASP A 105 17.14 1.16 -19.03
C ASP A 105 17.17 2.51 -18.29
N LYS A 106 16.02 2.94 -17.76
CA LYS A 106 15.90 4.17 -16.96
C LYS A 106 15.46 3.87 -15.54
N VAL A 107 15.97 4.65 -14.60
CA VAL A 107 15.55 4.59 -13.20
C VAL A 107 14.16 5.18 -13.07
N SER A 108 13.17 4.39 -12.66
CA SER A 108 11.79 4.86 -12.45
C SER A 108 11.47 5.11 -10.98
N THR A 109 12.18 4.45 -10.07
CA THR A 109 11.98 4.57 -8.62
C THR A 109 13.30 4.31 -7.89
N ILE A 110 13.56 5.04 -6.80
CA ILE A 110 14.65 4.76 -5.85
C ILE A 110 14.04 4.72 -4.44
N LYS A 111 14.24 3.61 -3.72
CA LYS A 111 13.78 3.39 -2.35
C LYS A 111 15.00 3.40 -1.43
N VAL A 112 15.11 4.39 -0.57
CA VAL A 112 16.27 4.59 0.32
C VAL A 112 15.96 3.99 1.68
N LEU A 113 16.69 2.94 2.05
CA LEU A 113 16.45 2.17 3.28
C LEU A 113 17.40 2.56 4.42
N ASN A 114 18.62 2.97 4.08
CA ASN A 114 19.58 3.52 5.03
C ASN A 114 20.52 4.45 4.28
N THR A 115 20.92 5.56 4.87
CA THR A 115 21.80 6.54 4.22
C THR A 115 22.36 7.52 5.25
N ASP A 116 23.45 8.20 4.88
CA ASP A 116 23.79 9.47 5.52
C ASP A 116 22.84 10.62 5.11
N ASN A 117 22.85 11.69 5.90
CA ASN A 117 22.01 12.86 5.67
C ASN A 117 22.37 13.63 4.40
N SER A 118 23.60 13.51 3.91
CA SER A 118 24.08 14.31 2.76
C SER A 118 23.50 13.82 1.44
N THR A 119 23.22 12.52 1.34
CA THR A 119 22.76 11.86 0.11
C THR A 119 21.28 12.14 -0.19
N ILE A 120 20.49 12.46 0.84
CA ILE A 120 19.04 12.72 0.74
C ILE A 120 18.64 14.16 1.06
N ALA A 121 19.61 15.09 1.10
CA ALA A 121 19.34 16.51 1.28
C ALA A 121 18.24 17.00 0.29
N PRO A 122 17.33 17.89 0.71
CA PRO A 122 17.32 18.62 1.99
C PRO A 122 16.77 17.81 3.19
N PHE A 123 16.38 16.55 2.99
CA PHE A 123 15.85 15.70 4.05
C PHE A 123 16.96 14.97 4.81
N TYR A 124 16.62 14.38 5.95
CA TYR A 124 17.48 13.49 6.70
C TYR A 124 16.68 12.48 7.52
N LEU A 125 17.22 11.28 7.71
CA LEU A 125 16.56 10.25 8.51
C LEU A 125 16.45 10.72 9.97
N GLY A 126 15.29 10.46 10.58
CA GLY A 126 14.93 10.90 11.93
C GLY A 126 14.40 12.33 12.03
N MET A 127 14.34 13.10 10.94
CA MET A 127 13.68 14.42 10.96
C MET A 127 12.19 14.26 11.29
N THR A 128 11.64 15.24 12.00
CA THR A 128 10.22 15.27 12.37
C THR A 128 9.38 15.98 11.33
N MET A 129 8.05 15.86 11.44
CA MET A 129 7.14 16.62 10.59
C MET A 129 7.31 18.14 10.75
N GLN A 130 7.68 18.60 11.95
CA GLN A 130 7.99 20.01 12.18
C GLN A 130 9.21 20.44 11.36
N ASP A 131 10.29 19.65 11.38
CA ASP A 131 11.49 19.92 10.58
C ASP A 131 11.15 19.94 9.07
N LEU A 132 10.27 19.05 8.60
CA LEU A 132 9.81 19.06 7.21
C LEU A 132 9.12 20.38 6.85
N THR A 133 8.29 20.93 7.73
CA THR A 133 7.59 22.20 7.47
C THR A 133 8.52 23.41 7.42
N GLU A 134 9.73 23.32 7.97
CA GLU A 134 10.77 24.33 7.81
C GLU A 134 11.44 24.25 6.42
N ILE A 135 11.42 23.08 5.78
CA ILE A 135 11.97 22.85 4.44
C ILE A 135 10.94 23.19 3.36
N THR A 136 9.69 22.73 3.52
CA THR A 136 8.66 22.86 2.48
C THR A 136 7.24 22.81 3.03
N THR A 137 6.30 23.38 2.27
CA THR A 137 4.87 23.26 2.57
C THR A 137 4.36 21.87 2.19
N ILE A 138 3.61 21.22 3.10
CA ILE A 138 2.93 19.96 2.82
C ILE A 138 1.60 20.28 2.17
N TYR A 139 1.44 19.85 0.92
CA TYR A 139 0.22 20.08 0.15
C TYR A 139 -0.72 18.88 0.28
N THR A 140 -2.02 19.18 0.46
CA THR A 140 -3.09 18.18 0.42
C THR A 140 -3.33 17.64 -0.98
N ASN A 141 -2.98 18.40 -2.01
CA ASN A 141 -3.36 18.05 -3.36
C ASN A 141 -2.33 18.44 -4.43
N PHE A 142 -2.26 17.61 -5.47
CA PHE A 142 -1.34 17.77 -6.58
C PHE A 142 -2.11 17.64 -7.90
N ASN A 143 -1.79 18.49 -8.87
CA ASN A 143 -2.31 18.38 -10.23
C ASN A 143 -1.16 18.45 -11.24
N PHE A 144 -1.09 17.48 -12.14
CA PHE A 144 -0.12 17.50 -13.23
C PHE A 144 -0.65 16.79 -14.47
N GLN A 145 -0.04 17.12 -15.59
CA GLN A 145 -0.31 16.46 -16.87
C GLN A 145 0.45 15.13 -16.96
N TYR A 146 -0.24 14.08 -17.40
CA TYR A 146 0.33 12.78 -17.72
C TYR A 146 -0.26 12.27 -19.04
N ASN A 147 0.58 11.97 -20.03
CA ASN A 147 0.14 11.56 -21.38
C ASN A 147 -0.92 12.46 -22.03
N GLY A 148 -0.94 13.76 -21.71
CA GLY A 148 -1.88 14.74 -22.27
C GLY A 148 -3.25 14.79 -21.57
N THR A 149 -3.42 14.09 -20.45
CA THR A 149 -4.59 14.21 -19.57
C THR A 149 -4.20 14.83 -18.23
N ASP A 150 -5.12 15.64 -17.68
CA ASP A 150 -4.98 16.16 -16.32
C ASP A 150 -5.20 15.04 -15.31
N VAL A 151 -4.26 14.91 -14.37
CA VAL A 151 -4.33 13.96 -13.26
C VAL A 151 -4.25 14.73 -11.95
N GLY A 152 -5.18 14.43 -11.04
CA GLY A 152 -5.22 14.94 -9.67
C GLY A 152 -4.83 13.85 -8.68
N ILE A 153 -4.11 14.24 -7.63
CA ILE A 153 -3.85 13.41 -6.45
C ILE A 153 -4.31 14.18 -5.22
N GLU A 154 -5.02 13.49 -4.33
CA GLU A 154 -5.46 13.99 -3.03
C GLU A 154 -4.87 13.11 -1.92
N LEU A 155 -4.20 13.76 -0.98
CA LEU A 155 -3.65 13.15 0.23
C LEU A 155 -4.68 13.30 1.35
N MET A 156 -4.98 12.18 2.02
CA MET A 156 -5.77 12.19 3.23
C MET A 156 -4.95 12.75 4.40
N GLU A 157 -5.60 13.07 5.53
CA GLU A 157 -4.91 13.58 6.72
C GLU A 157 -3.79 12.63 7.19
N GLU A 158 -4.06 11.32 7.17
CA GLU A 158 -3.06 10.30 7.50
C GLU A 158 -1.86 10.34 6.52
N ASP A 159 -2.13 10.51 5.22
CA ASP A 159 -1.06 10.60 4.22
C ASP A 159 -0.20 11.85 4.44
N MET A 160 -0.80 12.98 4.81
CA MET A 160 -0.04 14.19 5.13
C MET A 160 0.86 14.00 6.35
N ASN A 161 0.42 13.23 7.34
CA ASN A 161 1.11 13.06 8.61
C ASN A 161 2.17 11.95 8.58
N TYR A 162 1.99 10.91 7.76
CA TYR A 162 2.89 9.76 7.77
C TYR A 162 3.56 9.47 6.42
N ARG A 163 3.02 10.00 5.33
CA ARG A 163 3.47 9.73 3.95
C ARG A 163 3.41 10.97 3.04
N PRO A 164 3.87 12.17 3.45
CA PRO A 164 3.69 13.35 2.62
C PRO A 164 4.40 13.20 1.27
N LEU A 165 3.75 13.69 0.22
CA LEU A 165 4.26 13.71 -1.14
C LEU A 165 4.96 15.04 -1.40
N ILE A 166 6.20 15.00 -1.87
CA ILE A 166 6.98 16.18 -2.24
C ILE A 166 7.27 16.16 -3.73
N ALA A 167 7.15 17.31 -4.40
CA ALA A 167 7.45 17.44 -5.82
C ALA A 167 8.78 18.16 -6.06
N PHE A 168 9.49 17.78 -7.12
CA PHE A 168 10.73 18.40 -7.56
C PHE A 168 10.57 19.10 -8.91
N ASP A 169 11.46 20.05 -9.21
CA ASP A 169 11.44 20.86 -10.44
C ASP A 169 11.78 20.06 -11.71
N ASN A 170 12.39 18.87 -11.60
CA ASN A 170 12.57 17.91 -12.68
C ASN A 170 11.36 17.00 -12.94
N ASP A 171 10.17 17.35 -12.42
CA ASP A 171 8.92 16.59 -12.57
C ASP A 171 8.92 15.18 -11.94
N THR A 172 9.78 14.97 -10.95
CA THR A 172 9.78 13.77 -10.09
C THR A 172 9.17 14.07 -8.72
N PHE A 173 8.94 13.01 -7.94
CA PHE A 173 8.34 13.09 -6.62
C PHE A 173 9.16 12.32 -5.60
N ALA A 174 8.96 12.63 -4.32
CA ALA A 174 9.37 11.80 -3.19
C ALA A 174 8.18 11.55 -2.25
N ILE A 175 8.04 10.32 -1.79
CA ILE A 175 7.16 9.95 -0.69
C ILE A 175 8.05 9.77 0.54
N LEU A 176 7.80 10.56 1.58
CA LEU A 176 8.56 10.53 2.83
C LEU A 176 7.80 9.67 3.83
N PHE A 177 8.40 8.58 4.33
CA PHE A 177 7.75 7.67 5.27
C PHE A 177 8.13 8.01 6.70
N PHE A 178 7.18 8.51 7.48
CA PHE A 178 7.34 8.81 8.90
C PHE A 178 6.80 7.69 9.76
N ASP A 179 7.57 7.36 10.79
CA ASP A 179 7.23 6.35 11.76
C ASP A 179 6.25 6.92 12.77
N GLN A 180 5.21 6.17 13.13
CA GLN A 180 4.16 6.70 13.99
C GLN A 180 4.56 6.78 15.46
N SER A 181 5.42 5.85 15.90
CA SER A 181 5.85 5.76 17.28
C SER A 181 6.88 6.84 17.63
N SER A 182 7.85 7.05 16.75
CA SER A 182 8.95 8.00 16.93
C SER A 182 8.70 9.36 16.27
N ASN A 183 7.72 9.46 15.35
CA ASN A 183 7.45 10.63 14.50
C ASN A 183 8.65 11.05 13.63
N GLY A 184 9.60 10.14 13.40
CA GLY A 184 10.80 10.37 12.61
C GLY A 184 10.68 9.81 11.20
N LEU A 185 11.24 10.52 10.21
CA LEU A 185 11.42 10.01 8.85
C LEU A 185 12.33 8.77 8.85
N PHE A 186 11.82 7.61 8.47
CA PHE A 186 12.61 6.36 8.45
C PHE A 186 12.97 5.89 7.05
N SER A 187 12.30 6.40 6.00
CA SER A 187 12.58 6.01 4.60
C SER A 187 12.08 7.07 3.62
N ILE A 188 12.69 7.11 2.43
CA ILE A 188 12.26 7.96 1.32
C ILE A 188 12.15 7.13 0.05
N VAL A 189 11.07 7.32 -0.71
CA VAL A 189 10.90 6.75 -2.04
C VAL A 189 10.80 7.87 -3.07
N TYR A 190 11.82 8.00 -3.90
CA TYR A 190 11.84 8.90 -5.06
C TYR A 190 11.29 8.18 -6.28
N LEU A 191 10.42 8.82 -7.06
CA LEU A 191 9.74 8.15 -8.16
C LEU A 191 9.26 9.11 -9.26
N ASP A 192 9.16 8.57 -10.48
CA ASP A 192 8.57 9.27 -11.61
C ASP A 192 7.03 9.27 -11.52
N LYS A 193 6.38 10.12 -12.35
CA LYS A 193 4.92 10.22 -12.44
C LYS A 193 4.27 8.86 -12.74
N ALA A 194 4.85 8.08 -13.65
CA ALA A 194 4.27 6.80 -14.06
C ALA A 194 4.24 5.80 -12.90
N SER A 195 5.32 5.74 -12.14
CA SER A 195 5.47 4.86 -10.97
C SER A 195 4.56 5.32 -9.83
N LEU A 196 4.43 6.63 -9.60
CA LEU A 196 3.51 7.18 -8.59
C LEU A 196 2.06 6.77 -8.87
N LEU A 197 1.64 6.92 -10.14
CA LEU A 197 0.28 6.57 -10.55
C LEU A 197 0.04 5.05 -10.56
N LYS A 198 1.05 4.25 -10.93
CA LYS A 198 0.95 2.78 -10.91
C LYS A 198 0.90 2.22 -9.48
N LEU A 199 1.71 2.74 -8.57
CA LEU A 199 1.71 2.33 -7.15
C LEU A 199 0.41 2.73 -6.46
N HIS A 200 -0.21 3.83 -6.91
CA HIS A 200 -1.49 4.32 -6.42
C HIS A 200 -1.56 4.41 -4.87
N PRO A 201 -0.60 5.09 -4.21
CA PRO A 201 -0.56 5.18 -2.75
C PRO A 201 -1.60 6.13 -2.17
N TYR A 202 -2.10 7.07 -2.98
CA TYR A 202 -3.06 8.10 -2.61
C TYR A 202 -4.34 7.99 -3.44
N GLN A 203 -5.32 8.85 -3.16
CA GLN A 203 -6.49 9.00 -4.02
C GLN A 203 -6.09 9.70 -5.32
N VAL A 204 -6.37 9.05 -6.46
CA VAL A 204 -6.03 9.56 -7.79
C VAL A 204 -7.32 9.83 -8.59
N PHE A 205 -7.36 10.98 -9.25
CA PHE A 205 -8.42 11.38 -10.16
C PHE A 205 -7.83 11.57 -11.55
N GLY A 206 -8.39 10.90 -12.55
CA GLY A 206 -7.94 11.02 -13.94
C GLY A 206 -8.37 9.83 -14.77
N SER A 207 -8.21 9.94 -16.09
CA SER A 207 -8.40 8.84 -17.03
C SER A 207 -7.05 8.28 -17.50
N ASP A 208 -7.08 7.07 -18.05
CA ASP A 208 -5.93 6.46 -18.74
C ASP A 208 -4.66 6.32 -17.87
N LEU A 209 -4.88 6.04 -16.58
CA LEU A 209 -3.81 5.81 -15.62
C LEU A 209 -2.94 4.61 -16.04
N PRO A 210 -1.61 4.72 -15.88
CA PRO A 210 -0.71 3.64 -16.23
C PRO A 210 -0.95 2.41 -15.33
N GLN A 211 -0.76 1.23 -15.91
CA GLN A 211 -0.94 -0.05 -15.21
C GLN A 211 0.34 -0.87 -15.27
N TYR A 212 0.55 -1.71 -14.25
CA TYR A 212 1.54 -2.77 -14.33
C TYR A 212 1.09 -3.84 -15.32
N LYS A 213 2.05 -4.55 -15.91
CA LYS A 213 1.78 -5.66 -16.83
C LYS A 213 2.48 -6.90 -16.32
N ILE A 214 1.71 -7.94 -16.06
CA ILE A 214 2.23 -9.26 -15.70
C ILE A 214 3.00 -9.81 -16.91
N ASP A 215 4.21 -10.29 -16.65
CA ASP A 215 4.97 -11.11 -17.58
C ASP A 215 4.76 -12.58 -17.21
N ASP A 216 4.09 -13.35 -18.06
CA ASP A 216 3.88 -14.79 -17.83
C ASP A 216 5.07 -15.65 -18.33
N GLN A 217 6.09 -15.04 -18.93
CA GLN A 217 7.27 -15.76 -19.46
C GLN A 217 8.44 -15.83 -18.48
N VAL A 218 8.30 -15.25 -17.28
CA VAL A 218 9.32 -15.30 -16.23
C VAL A 218 9.10 -16.47 -15.27
N ASP A 219 10.15 -16.86 -14.57
CA ASP A 219 10.05 -17.85 -13.50
C ASP A 219 9.44 -17.23 -12.23
N TRP A 220 8.11 -17.34 -12.10
CA TRP A 220 7.40 -16.84 -10.93
C TRP A 220 7.78 -17.56 -9.62
N ALA A 221 8.26 -18.81 -9.67
CA ALA A 221 8.67 -19.51 -8.45
C ALA A 221 9.96 -18.89 -7.89
N GLU A 222 10.93 -18.61 -8.75
CA GLU A 222 12.16 -17.90 -8.40
C GLU A 222 11.85 -16.49 -7.88
N ILE A 223 11.01 -15.72 -8.60
CA ILE A 223 10.62 -14.37 -8.20
C ILE A 223 9.93 -14.37 -6.83
N ASN A 224 8.95 -15.25 -6.62
CA ASN A 224 8.23 -15.33 -5.34
C ASN A 224 9.20 -15.65 -4.20
N GLN A 225 10.10 -16.62 -4.38
CA GLN A 225 11.10 -16.96 -3.36
C GLN A 225 12.05 -15.79 -3.06
N ALA A 226 12.50 -15.06 -4.08
CA ALA A 226 13.35 -13.89 -3.88
C ALA A 226 12.59 -12.79 -3.10
N LYS A 227 11.34 -12.50 -3.48
CA LYS A 227 10.47 -11.54 -2.78
C LYS A 227 10.30 -11.87 -1.30
N GLU A 228 10.09 -13.15 -0.97
CA GLU A 228 10.00 -13.61 0.43
C GLU A 228 11.28 -13.27 1.20
N GLY A 229 12.45 -13.62 0.66
CA GLY A 229 13.74 -13.36 1.31
C GLY A 229 14.03 -11.88 1.51
N HIS A 230 13.76 -11.05 0.49
CA HIS A 230 13.91 -9.59 0.57
C HIS A 230 12.96 -8.98 1.59
N SER A 231 11.69 -9.39 1.58
CA SER A 231 10.66 -8.90 2.51
C SER A 231 11.00 -9.19 3.97
N VAL A 232 11.53 -10.39 4.26
CA VAL A 232 11.96 -10.76 5.62
C VAL A 232 13.11 -9.87 6.09
N ARG A 233 14.13 -9.69 5.23
CA ARG A 233 15.28 -8.84 5.56
C ARG A 233 14.84 -7.40 5.82
N LEU A 234 13.99 -6.85 4.96
CA LEU A 234 13.44 -5.51 5.11
C LEU A 234 12.68 -5.36 6.43
N LEU A 235 11.76 -6.28 6.73
CA LEU A 235 10.95 -6.19 7.96
C LEU A 235 11.84 -6.26 9.21
N ASN A 236 12.85 -7.13 9.22
CA ASN A 236 13.81 -7.20 10.32
C ASN A 236 14.71 -5.95 10.40
N GLN A 237 15.07 -5.34 9.26
CA GLN A 237 15.78 -4.06 9.26
C GLN A 237 14.94 -2.93 9.86
N LEU A 238 13.66 -2.84 9.49
CA LEU A 238 12.74 -1.85 10.07
C LEU A 238 12.60 -2.05 11.60
N ARG A 239 12.41 -3.30 12.04
CA ARG A 239 12.39 -3.63 13.47
C ARG A 239 13.67 -3.25 14.21
N GLN A 240 14.83 -3.40 13.56
CA GLN A 240 16.11 -3.00 14.13
C GLN A 240 16.21 -1.48 14.32
N LEU A 241 15.65 -0.67 13.39
CA LEU A 241 15.57 0.78 13.54
C LEU A 241 14.78 1.16 14.81
N ASP A 242 13.69 0.44 15.08
CA ASP A 242 12.86 0.63 16.27
C ASP A 242 13.35 -0.13 17.51
N ARG A 243 14.54 -0.75 17.42
CA ARG A 243 15.17 -1.51 18.52
C ARG A 243 14.29 -2.66 19.04
N LEU A 244 13.49 -3.25 18.16
CA LEU A 244 12.66 -4.41 18.45
C LEU A 244 13.43 -5.73 18.22
N PRO A 245 13.07 -6.81 18.94
CA PRO A 245 13.62 -8.14 18.68
C PRO A 245 13.36 -8.56 17.24
N LEU A 246 14.35 -9.14 16.57
CA LEU A 246 14.17 -9.65 15.22
C LEU A 246 13.19 -10.83 15.21
N TYR A 247 12.39 -10.90 14.16
CA TYR A 247 11.62 -12.10 13.88
C TYR A 247 12.53 -13.24 13.44
N LYS A 248 12.18 -14.44 13.88
CA LYS A 248 12.89 -15.67 13.52
C LYS A 248 12.18 -16.38 12.37
N GLN A 249 12.92 -17.13 11.57
CA GLN A 249 12.33 -18.00 10.55
C GLN A 249 12.63 -19.45 10.85
N THR A 250 11.64 -20.31 10.67
CA THR A 250 11.82 -21.76 10.63
C THR A 250 11.27 -22.30 9.32
N THR A 251 11.95 -23.29 8.73
CA THR A 251 11.49 -23.92 7.48
C THR A 251 10.06 -24.43 7.61
N GLY A 252 9.72 -25.03 8.76
CA GLY A 252 8.38 -25.51 9.04
C GLY A 252 7.32 -24.42 8.95
N PHE A 253 7.51 -23.30 9.65
CA PHE A 253 6.54 -22.20 9.65
C PHE A 253 6.43 -21.54 8.27
N SER A 254 7.56 -21.27 7.60
CA SER A 254 7.55 -20.70 6.25
C SER A 254 6.83 -21.61 5.24
N THR A 255 7.01 -22.93 5.33
CA THR A 255 6.25 -23.88 4.49
C THR A 255 4.75 -23.84 4.79
N GLN A 256 4.35 -23.75 6.05
CA GLN A 256 2.92 -23.63 6.40
C GLN A 256 2.30 -22.33 5.87
N THR A 257 3.01 -21.20 5.95
CA THR A 257 2.56 -19.93 5.37
C THR A 257 2.32 -20.04 3.86
N LYS A 258 3.25 -20.67 3.12
CA LYS A 258 3.09 -20.90 1.67
C LYS A 258 1.90 -21.79 1.35
N LEU A 259 1.71 -22.88 2.12
CA LEU A 259 0.57 -23.77 1.94
C LEU A 259 -0.75 -23.06 2.23
N LEU A 260 -0.82 -22.23 3.28
CA LEU A 260 -2.02 -21.44 3.58
C LEU A 260 -2.36 -20.46 2.48
N LEU A 261 -1.37 -19.73 1.95
CA LEU A 261 -1.59 -18.83 0.81
C LEU A 261 -2.09 -19.61 -0.41
N SER A 262 -1.45 -20.74 -0.72
CA SER A 262 -1.88 -21.59 -1.85
C SER A 262 -3.29 -22.16 -1.65
N ASP A 263 -3.64 -22.61 -0.45
CA ASP A 263 -4.96 -23.14 -0.12
C ASP A 263 -6.04 -22.06 -0.30
N TYR A 264 -5.77 -20.84 0.19
CA TYR A 264 -6.67 -19.70 0.07
C TYR A 264 -6.89 -19.32 -1.39
N LEU A 265 -5.82 -19.17 -2.19
CA LEU A 265 -5.94 -18.77 -3.60
C LEU A 265 -6.66 -19.83 -4.44
N ASN A 266 -6.51 -21.11 -4.11
CA ASN A 266 -7.19 -22.21 -4.80
C ASN A 266 -8.66 -22.37 -4.39
N ARG A 267 -8.99 -22.11 -3.11
CA ARG A 267 -10.33 -22.29 -2.54
C ARG A 267 -10.73 -21.14 -1.61
N PRO A 268 -10.88 -19.92 -2.15
CA PRO A 268 -11.21 -18.74 -1.35
C PRO A 268 -12.59 -18.84 -0.69
N GLU A 269 -13.50 -19.64 -1.23
CA GLU A 269 -14.85 -19.88 -0.69
C GLU A 269 -14.87 -20.57 0.67
N ASP A 270 -13.77 -21.22 1.05
CA ASP A 270 -13.66 -21.83 2.38
C ASP A 270 -13.42 -20.78 3.49
N ILE A 271 -13.04 -19.54 3.13
CA ILE A 271 -12.71 -18.45 4.06
C ILE A 271 -13.67 -17.28 3.89
N LEU A 272 -13.97 -16.90 2.64
CA LEU A 272 -14.76 -15.71 2.33
C LEU A 272 -16.27 -15.98 2.37
N THR A 273 -17.03 -14.97 2.81
CA THR A 273 -18.49 -14.96 2.58
C THR A 273 -18.80 -14.85 1.09
N LYS A 274 -20.06 -15.08 0.69
CA LYS A 274 -20.46 -14.97 -0.73
C LYS A 274 -20.22 -13.58 -1.31
N GLU A 275 -20.50 -12.54 -0.52
CA GLU A 275 -20.29 -11.14 -0.91
C GLU A 275 -18.80 -10.84 -1.11
N ARG A 276 -17.97 -11.25 -0.13
CA ARG A 276 -16.51 -11.07 -0.16
C ARG A 276 -15.85 -11.89 -1.27
N LEU A 277 -16.36 -13.08 -1.55
CA LEU A 277 -15.91 -13.91 -2.66
C LEU A 277 -16.20 -13.26 -4.01
N ALA A 278 -17.38 -12.64 -4.18
CA ALA A 278 -17.71 -11.92 -5.41
C ALA A 278 -16.79 -10.71 -5.61
N GLU A 279 -16.49 -9.96 -4.53
CA GLU A 279 -15.50 -8.87 -4.54
C GLU A 279 -14.11 -9.38 -4.95
N TRP A 280 -13.62 -10.45 -4.32
CA TRP A 280 -12.34 -11.07 -4.65
C TRP A 280 -12.26 -11.50 -6.12
N GLN A 281 -13.28 -12.18 -6.63
CA GLN A 281 -13.34 -12.64 -8.02
C GLN A 281 -13.36 -11.48 -9.01
N GLN A 282 -14.06 -10.38 -8.68
CA GLN A 282 -14.05 -9.18 -9.49
C GLN A 282 -12.66 -8.54 -9.56
N ILE A 283 -11.94 -8.49 -8.42
CA ILE A 283 -10.59 -7.91 -8.34
C ILE A 283 -9.57 -8.79 -9.04
N ALA A 284 -9.51 -10.08 -8.69
CA ALA A 284 -8.56 -11.03 -9.25
C ALA A 284 -8.76 -11.28 -10.75
N GLY A 285 -10.00 -11.13 -11.25
CA GLY A 285 -10.33 -11.22 -12.69
C GLY A 285 -10.19 -9.91 -13.45
N SER A 286 -9.93 -8.79 -12.76
CA SER A 286 -9.78 -7.48 -13.38
C SER A 286 -8.39 -7.31 -13.99
N THR A 287 -8.32 -6.60 -15.12
CA THR A 287 -7.04 -6.11 -15.67
C THR A 287 -6.55 -4.84 -14.98
N ASN A 288 -7.35 -4.27 -14.08
CA ASN A 288 -6.99 -3.09 -13.31
C ASN A 288 -6.19 -3.49 -12.07
N ALA A 289 -4.86 -3.38 -12.18
CA ALA A 289 -3.90 -3.78 -11.15
C ALA A 289 -3.84 -2.83 -9.93
N THR A 290 -4.81 -1.91 -9.79
CA THR A 290 -4.88 -0.98 -8.65
C THR A 290 -5.94 -1.34 -7.61
N ALA A 291 -6.83 -2.31 -7.92
CA ALA A 291 -7.89 -2.69 -6.99
C ALA A 291 -7.32 -3.49 -5.81
N LYS A 292 -7.35 -2.90 -4.61
CA LYS A 292 -6.79 -3.49 -3.40
C LYS A 292 -7.79 -4.44 -2.74
N PHE A 293 -7.28 -5.55 -2.20
CA PHE A 293 -8.03 -6.50 -1.38
C PHE A 293 -7.16 -7.00 -0.23
N SER A 294 -7.74 -7.06 0.97
CA SER A 294 -7.12 -7.62 2.16
C SER A 294 -8.10 -8.52 2.88
N LEU A 295 -7.58 -9.51 3.61
CA LEU A 295 -8.42 -10.31 4.51
C LEU A 295 -8.67 -9.56 5.82
N THR A 296 -9.87 -9.73 6.39
CA THR A 296 -10.18 -9.25 7.73
C THR A 296 -9.45 -10.09 8.80
N THR A 297 -9.40 -9.60 10.04
CA THR A 297 -8.82 -10.38 11.15
C THR A 297 -9.51 -11.73 11.32
N ASP A 298 -10.85 -11.78 11.29
CA ASP A 298 -11.62 -13.03 11.42
C ASP A 298 -11.35 -14.00 10.24
N GLU A 299 -11.17 -13.47 9.02
CA GLU A 299 -10.82 -14.26 7.84
C GLU A 299 -9.40 -14.84 7.97
N ILE A 300 -8.44 -14.07 8.50
CA ILE A 300 -7.08 -14.54 8.81
C ILE A 300 -7.12 -15.61 9.91
N ASP A 301 -7.87 -15.40 10.98
CA ASP A 301 -8.00 -16.36 12.09
C ASP A 301 -8.59 -17.69 11.60
N SER A 302 -9.59 -17.62 10.73
CA SER A 302 -10.18 -18.80 10.06
C SER A 302 -9.16 -19.50 9.15
N LEU A 303 -8.32 -18.74 8.45
CA LEU A 303 -7.28 -19.28 7.59
C LEU A 303 -6.21 -20.04 8.40
N VAL A 304 -5.66 -19.43 9.46
CA VAL A 304 -4.61 -20.07 10.28
C VAL A 304 -5.14 -21.27 11.07
N ALA A 305 -6.43 -21.26 11.45
CA ALA A 305 -7.08 -22.39 12.13
C ALA A 305 -7.08 -23.68 11.30
N LYS A 306 -7.14 -23.60 9.96
CA LYS A 306 -7.10 -24.77 9.06
C LYS A 306 -5.85 -25.63 9.22
N ARG A 307 -4.71 -25.01 9.56
CA ARG A 307 -3.42 -25.69 9.75
C ARG A 307 -3.02 -25.81 11.23
N LYS A 308 -3.92 -25.45 12.15
CA LYS A 308 -3.70 -25.48 13.61
C LYS A 308 -2.42 -24.73 14.02
N LEU A 309 -2.28 -23.51 13.53
CA LEU A 309 -1.20 -22.61 13.94
C LEU A 309 -1.73 -21.75 15.11
N PRO A 310 -1.54 -22.14 16.38
CA PRO A 310 -2.04 -21.36 17.51
C PRO A 310 -1.28 -20.04 17.61
N HIS A 311 -1.90 -19.03 18.24
CA HIS A 311 -1.28 -17.72 18.52
C HIS A 311 -0.62 -17.07 17.29
N SER A 312 -1.23 -17.31 16.12
CA SER A 312 -0.75 -16.77 14.85
C SER A 312 -1.67 -15.63 14.42
N THR A 313 -1.07 -14.50 14.07
CA THR A 313 -1.75 -13.37 13.45
C THR A 313 -1.16 -13.13 12.06
N GLY A 314 -1.80 -12.28 11.27
CA GLY A 314 -1.28 -12.03 9.93
C GLY A 314 -1.99 -10.94 9.15
N VAL A 315 -1.45 -10.73 7.95
CA VAL A 315 -1.93 -9.78 6.96
C VAL A 315 -1.86 -10.45 5.59
N PHE A 316 -3.00 -10.46 4.89
CA PHE A 316 -3.05 -10.75 3.47
C PHE A 316 -3.24 -9.45 2.70
N THR A 317 -2.47 -9.27 1.63
CA THR A 317 -2.54 -8.08 0.77
C THR A 317 -2.49 -8.47 -0.69
N HIS A 318 -3.37 -7.86 -1.46
CA HIS A 318 -3.39 -7.87 -2.92
C HIS A 318 -3.69 -6.45 -3.44
N PRO A 319 -3.05 -5.99 -4.51
CA PRO A 319 -1.83 -6.53 -5.10
C PRO A 319 -0.58 -6.01 -4.36
N VAL A 320 0.48 -6.82 -4.34
CA VAL A 320 1.83 -6.48 -3.87
C VAL A 320 2.80 -6.60 -5.03
N ILE A 321 2.94 -5.49 -5.75
CA ILE A 321 3.78 -5.39 -6.95
C ILE A 321 5.24 -5.10 -6.58
N ASP A 322 5.44 -4.13 -5.69
CA ASP A 322 6.74 -3.73 -5.14
C ASP A 322 6.72 -4.00 -3.63
N PRO A 323 7.25 -5.15 -3.16
CA PRO A 323 7.20 -5.53 -1.76
C PRO A 323 7.83 -4.50 -0.83
N THR A 324 8.95 -3.91 -1.22
CA THR A 324 9.64 -2.90 -0.41
C THR A 324 8.75 -1.69 -0.19
N PHE A 325 8.14 -1.16 -1.25
CA PHE A 325 7.17 -0.07 -1.14
C PHE A 325 5.97 -0.45 -0.25
N THR A 326 5.42 -1.66 -0.45
CA THR A 326 4.28 -2.14 0.35
C THR A 326 4.63 -2.23 1.84
N PHE A 327 5.79 -2.76 2.22
CA PHE A 327 6.19 -2.80 3.63
C PHE A 327 6.40 -1.41 4.21
N LEU A 328 7.05 -0.49 3.49
CA LEU A 328 7.18 0.91 3.94
C LEU A 328 5.79 1.55 4.17
N PHE A 329 4.85 1.31 3.26
CA PHE A 329 3.47 1.78 3.38
C PHE A 329 2.77 1.19 4.62
N LEU A 330 2.76 -0.14 4.75
CA LEU A 330 2.16 -0.84 5.89
C LEU A 330 2.78 -0.43 7.23
N TYR A 331 4.09 -0.20 7.27
CA TYR A 331 4.80 0.19 8.48
C TYR A 331 4.41 1.60 8.95
N SER A 332 4.10 2.49 8.01
CA SER A 332 3.64 3.85 8.28
C SER A 332 2.11 3.97 8.50
N ASP A 333 1.36 2.89 8.32
CA ASP A 333 -0.11 2.88 8.40
C ASP A 333 -0.56 2.52 9.83
N PRO A 334 -1.41 3.33 10.50
CA PRO A 334 -1.76 3.14 11.90
C PRO A 334 -2.51 1.84 12.16
N TYR A 335 -3.25 1.34 11.17
CA TYR A 335 -3.99 0.09 11.32
C TYR A 335 -3.06 -1.13 11.36
N TYR A 336 -1.94 -1.06 10.65
CA TYR A 336 -0.98 -2.15 10.53
C TYR A 336 0.23 -2.01 11.45
N HIS A 337 0.58 -0.79 11.85
CA HIS A 337 1.75 -0.45 12.66
C HIS A 337 1.87 -1.35 13.90
N ASP A 338 0.84 -1.39 14.74
CA ASP A 338 0.83 -2.20 15.97
C ASP A 338 1.00 -3.71 15.72
N ARG A 339 0.56 -4.21 14.56
CA ARG A 339 0.68 -5.63 14.19
C ARG A 339 2.11 -6.01 13.86
N PHE A 340 2.86 -5.10 13.23
CA PHE A 340 4.25 -5.35 12.83
C PHE A 340 5.27 -5.00 13.92
N LEU A 341 4.90 -4.18 14.90
CA LEU A 341 5.75 -3.69 15.97
C LEU A 341 5.61 -4.40 17.32
N VAL A 342 4.96 -5.57 17.36
CA VAL A 342 4.86 -6.34 18.61
C VAL A 342 6.28 -6.62 19.15
N ASN A 343 6.48 -6.31 20.44
CA ASN A 343 7.77 -6.44 21.11
C ASN A 343 8.06 -7.89 21.56
N THR A 344 7.94 -8.81 20.61
CA THR A 344 8.17 -10.25 20.77
C THR A 344 9.12 -10.74 19.68
N SER A 345 9.80 -11.86 19.94
CA SER A 345 10.67 -12.51 18.94
C SER A 345 9.90 -13.65 18.28
N ASP A 346 8.83 -13.28 17.58
CA ASP A 346 7.91 -14.22 16.97
C ASP A 346 8.53 -14.94 15.77
N LEU A 347 7.94 -16.08 15.41
CA LEU A 347 8.20 -16.72 14.13
C LEU A 347 7.53 -15.92 13.02
N LEU A 348 8.27 -15.65 11.94
CA LEU A 348 7.79 -14.94 10.76
C LEU A 348 7.76 -15.87 9.55
N GLY A 349 6.60 -15.91 8.90
CA GLY A 349 6.41 -16.51 7.60
C GLY A 349 5.89 -15.45 6.63
N ILE A 350 6.58 -15.28 5.51
CA ILE A 350 6.11 -14.46 4.39
C ILE A 350 6.03 -15.39 3.19
N ALA A 351 4.89 -15.39 2.51
CA ALA A 351 4.68 -16.14 1.29
C ALA A 351 4.17 -15.23 0.17
N PHE A 352 4.66 -15.48 -1.04
CA PHE A 352 4.21 -14.78 -2.24
C PHE A 352 3.65 -15.75 -3.29
N SER A 353 2.62 -15.28 -3.99
CA SER A 353 2.13 -15.89 -5.23
C SER A 353 1.77 -14.78 -6.21
N LYS A 354 2.72 -14.43 -7.09
CA LYS A 354 2.65 -13.27 -8.00
C LYS A 354 2.48 -11.97 -7.23
N GLU A 355 1.35 -11.27 -7.39
CA GLU A 355 0.99 -10.07 -6.60
C GLU A 355 0.28 -10.37 -5.27
N ASN A 356 0.14 -11.63 -4.85
CA ASN A 356 -0.49 -11.96 -3.57
C ASN A 356 0.57 -12.16 -2.49
N MET A 357 0.38 -11.53 -1.33
CA MET A 357 1.27 -11.67 -0.18
C MET A 357 0.48 -12.11 1.05
N LEU A 358 1.01 -13.09 1.78
CA LEU A 358 0.57 -13.45 3.12
C LEU A 358 1.75 -13.31 4.08
N VAL A 359 1.59 -12.51 5.12
CA VAL A 359 2.53 -12.38 6.23
C VAL A 359 1.87 -12.97 7.47
N LEU A 360 2.52 -13.92 8.13
CA LEU A 360 2.10 -14.51 9.40
C LEU A 360 3.18 -14.32 10.45
N MET A 361 2.75 -13.97 11.66
CA MET A 361 3.58 -13.89 12.87
C MET A 361 2.99 -14.83 13.92
N GLN A 362 3.83 -15.66 14.54
CA GLN A 362 3.41 -16.61 15.57
C GLN A 362 4.24 -16.44 16.83
N GLU A 363 3.56 -16.26 17.96
CA GLU A 363 4.19 -16.19 19.27
C GLU A 363 4.87 -17.52 19.60
N GLU A 364 6.16 -17.47 19.98
CA GLU A 364 6.85 -18.64 20.53
C GLU A 364 6.25 -18.97 21.90
N VAL A 365 5.44 -20.03 21.97
CA VAL A 365 5.06 -20.62 23.26
C VAL A 365 6.34 -21.18 23.88
N LYS A 366 6.91 -20.47 24.86
CA LYS A 366 7.92 -21.05 25.73
C LYS A 366 7.25 -22.17 26.50
N GLU A 367 7.61 -23.42 26.22
CA GLU A 367 7.32 -24.50 27.16
C GLU A 367 7.87 -24.06 28.52
N SER A 368 6.98 -23.81 29.47
CA SER A 368 7.36 -23.71 30.87
C SER A 368 8.04 -25.02 31.21
N THR A 369 9.35 -25.01 31.42
CA THR A 369 10.01 -26.06 32.17
C THR A 369 9.36 -26.08 33.53
N ASP A 370 8.36 -26.93 33.71
CA ASP A 370 7.90 -27.36 35.01
C ASP A 370 9.14 -27.93 35.70
N SER A 371 9.72 -27.12 36.59
CA SER A 371 10.56 -27.63 37.65
C SER A 371 9.69 -28.62 38.41
N SER A 372 9.88 -29.89 38.10
CA SER A 372 9.45 -30.99 38.94
C SER A 372 10.21 -30.85 40.25
N ASP A 373 9.63 -30.09 41.16
CA ASP A 373 9.96 -30.16 42.57
C ASP A 373 9.64 -31.58 43.03
N ASN A 374 10.68 -32.41 43.04
CA ASN A 374 10.76 -33.55 43.92
C ASN A 374 10.69 -33.02 45.37
N GLN A 375 9.57 -33.26 46.03
CA GLN A 375 9.51 -33.43 47.49
C GLN A 375 8.76 -34.70 47.85
#